data_AF-A0A7C5J5T0-F1
#
_entry.id   AF-A0A7C5J5T0-F1
#
_cell.length_a   1.000
_cell.length_b   1.000
_cell.length_c   1.000
_cell.angle_alpha   90.00
_cell.angle_beta   90.00
_cell.angle_gamma   90.00
#
_symmetry.space_group_name_H-M   'P 1'
#
loop_
_entity.id
_entity.type
_entity.pdbx_description
1 polymer ?
#
loop_
_entity_poly.entity_id
_entity_poly.type
_entity_poly.pdbx_seq_one_letter_code
_entity_poly.pdbx_strand_id
1 'polypeptide(L)'
;MYVLADAGRALHRTQPSGSNLGRKLADVCPRAHFVWFSGNTRANGRGSVLVLSLNDEQQDAYYVGFTQKQGCWRAAAPRSSSRSS
;
A
#
# COMPACT_ATOMS: atom_id res chain seq x y z
N MET A 1 3.87 -4.42 23.84
CA MET A 1 4.42 -5.75 23.47
C MET A 1 4.18 -5.93 21.98
N TYR A 2 5.22 -6.04 21.17
CA TYR A 2 5.05 -6.32 19.74
C TYR A 2 5.05 -7.84 19.56
N VAL A 3 4.02 -8.37 18.91
CA VAL A 3 3.98 -9.78 18.54
C VAL A 3 4.57 -9.88 17.13
N LEU A 4 5.58 -10.73 16.95
CA LEU A 4 6.03 -11.13 15.63
C LEU A 4 4.90 -11.97 15.01
N ALA A 5 4.11 -11.34 14.15
CA ALA A 5 3.16 -12.06 13.32
C ALA A 5 3.93 -12.76 12.20
N ASP A 6 3.54 -13.98 11.87
CA ASP A 6 3.96 -14.64 10.63
C ASP A 6 3.63 -13.68 9.47
N ALA A 7 4.66 -13.28 8.71
CA ALA A 7 4.50 -12.35 7.60
C ALA A 7 3.66 -12.95 6.46
N GLY A 8 3.36 -14.26 6.53
CA GLY A 8 2.63 -14.99 5.53
C GLY A 8 3.41 -15.11 4.22
N ARG A 9 2.77 -15.69 3.20
CA ARG A 9 3.37 -15.82 1.88
C ARG A 9 3.44 -14.45 1.20
N ALA A 10 4.65 -14.01 0.84
CA ALA A 10 4.83 -12.81 0.03
C ALA A 10 4.00 -12.89 -1.27
N LEU A 11 3.03 -11.98 -1.43
CA LEU A 11 2.17 -11.90 -2.61
C LEU A 11 2.78 -11.02 -3.73
N HIS A 12 3.89 -10.35 -3.44
CA HIS A 12 4.58 -9.44 -4.34
C HIS A 12 5.12 -10.16 -5.58
N ARG A 13 4.87 -9.59 -6.76
CA ARG A 13 5.39 -10.06 -8.04
C ARG A 13 5.91 -8.87 -8.83
N THR A 14 7.09 -9.02 -9.44
CA THR A 14 7.61 -8.05 -10.41
C THR A 14 6.83 -8.19 -11.71
N GLN A 15 5.94 -7.24 -12.00
CA GLN A 15 5.14 -7.23 -13.24
C GLN A 15 4.78 -5.81 -13.69
N PRO A 16 4.47 -5.59 -14.99
CA PRO A 16 4.01 -4.30 -15.48
C PRO A 16 2.73 -3.83 -14.77
N SER A 17 2.62 -2.52 -14.53
CA SER A 17 1.46 -1.94 -13.83
C SER A 17 0.13 -2.22 -14.54
N GLY A 18 0.13 -2.23 -15.88
CA GLY A 18 -1.07 -2.56 -16.67
C GLY A 18 -1.61 -3.97 -16.41
N SER A 19 -0.73 -4.92 -16.05
CA SER A 19 -1.12 -6.30 -15.74
C SER A 19 -1.69 -6.46 -14.31
N ASN A 20 -1.56 -5.46 -13.44
CA ASN A 20 -2.11 -5.50 -12.08
C ASN A 20 -3.64 -5.30 -12.05
N LEU A 21 -4.21 -4.61 -13.04
CA LEU A 21 -5.64 -4.28 -13.07
C LEU A 21 -6.54 -5.52 -13.03
N GLY A 22 -6.11 -6.63 -13.63
CA GLY A 22 -6.86 -7.89 -13.67
C GLY A 22 -6.69 -8.78 -12.43
N ARG A 23 -5.82 -8.42 -11.48
CA ARG A 23 -5.49 -9.26 -10.32
C ARG A 23 -5.97 -8.60 -9.04
N LYS A 24 -7.28 -8.72 -8.77
CA LYS A 24 -7.86 -8.18 -7.54
C LYS A 24 -7.29 -8.93 -6.34
N LEU A 25 -6.94 -8.18 -5.31
CA LEU A 25 -6.36 -8.75 -4.09
C LEU A 25 -7.34 -9.72 -3.41
N ALA A 26 -8.64 -9.42 -3.42
CA ALA A 26 -9.69 -10.27 -2.87
C ALA A 26 -9.77 -11.66 -3.53
N ASP A 27 -9.49 -11.76 -4.84
CA ASP A 27 -9.48 -13.03 -5.57
C ASP A 27 -8.27 -13.91 -5.18
N VAL A 28 -7.20 -13.29 -4.66
CA VAL A 28 -5.97 -13.98 -4.22
C VAL A 28 -6.02 -14.33 -2.74
N CYS A 29 -6.50 -13.40 -1.92
CA CYS A 29 -6.61 -13.55 -0.48
C CYS A 29 -7.71 -12.59 0.03
N PRO A 30 -8.86 -13.11 0.51
CA PRO A 30 -9.97 -12.28 0.98
C PRO A 30 -9.64 -11.52 2.27
N ARG A 31 -8.62 -11.97 3.01
CA ARG A 31 -8.15 -11.36 4.26
C ARG A 31 -6.67 -11.04 4.14
N ALA A 32 -6.35 -9.82 3.72
CA ALA A 32 -4.99 -9.43 3.41
C ALA A 32 -4.71 -7.96 3.73
N HIS A 33 -3.47 -7.69 4.12
CA HIS A 33 -2.91 -6.35 4.06
C HIS A 33 -1.94 -6.27 2.88
N PHE A 34 -2.20 -5.33 1.99
CA PHE A 34 -1.34 -5.05 0.84
C PHE A 34 -0.73 -3.67 1.00
N VAL A 35 0.60 -3.62 0.97
CA VAL A 35 1.36 -2.38 1.04
C VAL A 35 2.04 -2.18 -0.30
N TRP A 36 1.77 -1.04 -0.91
CA TRP A 36 2.47 -0.53 -2.07
C TRP A 36 3.23 0.73 -1.70
N PHE A 37 4.43 0.89 -2.23
CA PHE A 37 5.23 2.10 -2.06
C PHE A 37 5.86 2.48 -3.40
N SER A 38 6.04 3.78 -3.62
CA SER A 38 6.67 4.27 -4.84
C SER A 38 8.15 3.91 -4.90
N GLY A 39 8.64 3.55 -6.09
CA GLY A 39 10.06 3.43 -6.39
C GLY A 39 10.70 4.79 -6.70
N ASN A 40 12.03 4.79 -6.85
CA ASN A 40 12.84 5.95 -7.23
C ASN A 40 12.70 7.20 -6.32
N THR A 41 12.17 7.00 -5.10
CA THR A 41 11.82 8.07 -4.14
C THR A 41 12.98 9.02 -3.83
N ARG A 42 14.19 8.46 -3.64
CA ARG A 42 15.38 9.26 -3.34
C ARG A 42 15.81 10.15 -4.51
N ALA A 43 15.68 9.69 -5.75
CA ALA A 43 16.19 10.41 -6.92
C ALA A 43 15.27 11.55 -7.35
N ASN A 44 13.95 11.39 -7.19
CA ASN A 44 12.97 12.39 -7.60
C ASN A 44 12.43 13.23 -6.42
N GLY A 45 12.86 12.96 -5.19
CA GLY A 45 12.42 13.66 -3.98
C GLY A 45 10.92 13.50 -3.69
N ARG A 46 10.27 12.44 -4.21
CA ARG A 46 8.84 12.18 -4.06
C ARG A 46 8.60 10.74 -3.69
N GLY A 47 7.85 10.51 -2.62
CA GLY A 47 7.47 9.19 -2.15
C GLY A 47 5.96 9.05 -2.05
N SER A 48 5.45 7.83 -2.07
CA SER A 48 4.10 7.54 -1.62
C SER A 48 3.99 6.13 -1.08
N VAL A 49 3.05 5.94 -0.17
CA VAL A 49 2.65 4.64 0.38
C VAL A 49 1.14 4.52 0.25
N LEU A 50 0.69 3.38 -0.24
CA LEU A 50 -0.70 2.95 -0.26
C LEU A 50 -0.80 1.66 0.54
N VAL A 51 -1.71 1.62 1.52
CA VAL A 51 -2.06 0.42 2.26
C VAL A 51 -3.50 0.08 1.95
N LEU A 52 -3.76 -1.16 1.57
CA LEU A 52 -5.09 -1.72 1.42
C LEU A 52 -5.24 -2.82 2.47
N SER A 53 -6.31 -2.75 3.25
CA SER A 53 -6.71 -3.80 4.19
C SER A 53 -8.01 -4.40 3.69
N LEU A 54 -8.00 -5.71 3.46
CA LEU A 54 -9.18 -6.48 3.12
C LEU A 54 -9.52 -7.39 4.28
N ASN A 55 -10.79 -7.38 4.65
CA ASN A 55 -11.43 -8.44 5.40
C ASN A 55 -12.72 -8.86 4.66
N ASP A 56 -13.39 -9.90 5.15
CA ASP A 56 -14.50 -10.54 4.42
C ASP A 56 -15.66 -9.58 4.08
N GLU A 57 -15.83 -8.48 4.82
CA GLU A 57 -16.98 -7.55 4.70
C GLU A 57 -16.57 -6.09 4.45
N GLN A 58 -15.30 -5.75 4.63
CA GLN A 58 -14.81 -4.39 4.65
C GLN A 58 -13.45 -4.25 3.94
N GLN A 59 -13.33 -3.14 3.22
CA GLN A 59 -12.12 -2.74 2.53
C GLN A 59 -11.72 -1.35 2.99
N ASP A 60 -10.53 -1.23 3.56
CA ASP A 60 -9.96 0.05 3.96
C ASP A 60 -8.75 0.36 3.07
N ALA A 61 -8.63 1.62 2.66
CA ALA A 61 -7.48 2.12 1.93
C ALA A 61 -6.91 3.34 2.65
N TYR A 62 -5.59 3.38 2.75
CA TYR A 62 -4.83 4.50 3.32
C TYR A 62 -3.74 4.91 2.34
N TYR A 63 -3.65 6.19 2.04
CA TYR A 63 -2.65 6.75 1.17
C TYR A 63 -1.94 7.92 1.83
N VAL A 64 -0.62 7.95 1.75
CA VAL A 64 0.19 9.09 2.14
C VAL A 64 1.26 9.37 1.10
N GLY A 65 1.36 10.64 0.70
CA GLY A 65 2.42 11.14 -0.16
C GLY A 65 3.52 11.81 0.66
N PHE A 66 4.75 11.76 0.17
CA PHE A 66 5.92 12.40 0.75
C PHE A 66 6.59 13.28 -0.30
N THR A 67 7.06 14.45 0.11
CA THR A 67 7.91 15.29 -0.72
C THR A 67 9.14 15.71 0.07
N GLN A 68 10.28 15.75 -0.62
CA GLN A 68 11.52 16.24 -0.05
C GLN A 68 11.70 17.70 -0.43
N LYS A 69 11.90 18.56 0.56
CA LYS A 69 12.23 19.98 0.37
C LYS A 69 13.39 20.33 1.27
N GLN A 70 14.47 20.86 0.68
CA GLN A 70 15.69 21.26 1.39
C GLN A 70 16.28 20.12 2.27
N GLY A 71 16.34 18.90 1.72
CA GLY A 71 16.86 17.73 2.42
C GLY A 71 15.88 17.07 3.40
N CYS A 72 14.81 17.74 3.80
CA CYS A 72 13.82 17.23 4.76
C CYS A 72 12.62 16.60 4.06
N TRP A 73 12.19 15.42 4.54
CA TRP A 73 10.98 14.76 4.09
C TRP A 73 9.76 15.27 4.84
N ARG A 74 8.67 15.54 4.11
CA ARG A 74 7.38 15.94 4.67
C ARG A 74 6.27 15.06 4.11
N ALA A 75 5.47 14.50 5.01
CA ALA A 75 4.24 13.81 4.65
C ALA A 75 3.14 14.82 4.32
N ALA A 76 2.36 14.54 3.28
CA ALA A 76 1.08 15.18 3.05
C ALA A 76 0.05 14.69 4.07
N ALA A 77 -1.08 15.40 4.19
CA ALA A 77 -2.22 14.89 4.94
C ALA A 77 -2.62 13.51 4.38
N PRO A 78 -2.67 12.46 5.22
CA PRO A 78 -3.06 11.14 4.77
C PRO A 78 -4.52 11.16 4.29
N ARG A 79 -4.81 10.33 3.31
CA ARG A 79 -6.17 10.10 2.81
C ARG A 79 -6.56 8.69 3.18
N SER A 80 -7.78 8.52 3.64
CA SER A 80 -8.35 7.21 3.95
C SER A 80 -9.73 7.08 3.34
N SER A 81 -10.09 5.86 2.97
CA SER A 81 -11.43 5.51 2.57
C SER A 81 -11.75 4.11 3.07
N SER A 82 -12.99 3.92 3.50
CA SER A 82 -13.51 2.62 3.92
C SER A 82 -14.75 2.32 3.09
N ARG A 83 -14.90 1.06 2.72
CA ARG A 83 -16.07 0.56 2.01
C ARG A 83 -16.51 -0.76 2.62
N SER A 84 -17.78 -0.82 2.99
CA SER A 84 -18.46 -2.08 3.35
C SER A 84 -19.11 -2.66 2.10
N SER A 85 -19.09 -3.98 2.01
CA SER A 85 -19.63 -4.73 0.88
C SER A 85 -21.13 -4.95 0.96
#